data_AF-A0A452IY83-F1
#
_entry.id   AF-A0A452IY83-F1
#
_cell.length_a   1.000
_cell.length_b   1.000
_cell.length_c   1.000
_cell.angle_alpha   90.00
_cell.angle_beta   90.00
_cell.angle_gamma   90.00
#
_symmetry.space_group_name_H-M   'P 1'
#
loop_
_entity.id
_entity.type
_entity.pdbx_description
1 polymer ?
#
loop_
_entity_poly.entity_id
_entity_poly.type
_entity_poly.pdbx_seq_one_letter_code
_entity_poly.pdbx_strand_id
1 'polypeptide(L)'
;METAVTRLETMFQKAESDLDYIQHKLEFEILKNLPDNPSAEENPVTLLEKLSVVKSRYKMLCAQLEEISKEQRESMSCIHATLENTMKMVQALQRHADLELSPLSEEEQAAAQQLACKTVKRTDPPLEEPLCSVSTVPIPDGGKC
;
A
#
# COMPACT_ATOMS: atom_id res chain seq x y z
N MET A 1 37.75 48.72 13.69
CA MET A 1 37.11 47.77 12.76
C MET A 1 37.92 46.48 12.67
N GLU A 2 39.22 46.56 12.37
CA GLU A 2 40.13 45.40 12.25
C GLU A 2 40.11 44.45 13.46
N THR A 3 40.19 44.96 14.70
CA THR A 3 40.14 44.11 15.91
C THR A 3 38.87 43.27 16.03
N ALA A 4 37.73 43.80 15.60
CA ALA A 4 36.47 43.06 15.61
C ALA A 4 36.45 41.97 14.53
N VAL A 5 37.05 42.25 13.36
CA VAL A 5 37.20 41.28 12.27
C VAL A 5 38.15 40.16 12.67
N THR A 6 39.32 40.47 13.23
CA THR A 6 40.26 39.44 13.73
C THR A 6 39.62 38.57 14.79
N ARG A 7 38.86 39.17 15.73
CA ARG A 7 38.13 38.40 16.75
C ARG A 7 37.09 37.47 16.12
N LEU A 8 36.36 37.94 15.11
CA LEU A 8 35.37 37.15 14.41
C LEU A 8 36.02 36.00 13.62
N GLU A 9 37.14 36.26 12.95
CA GLU A 9 37.94 35.26 12.25
C GLU A 9 38.43 34.17 13.20
N THR A 10 38.95 34.54 14.38
CA THR A 10 39.34 33.57 15.41
C THR A 10 38.16 32.74 15.90
N MET A 11 36.96 33.34 16.03
CA MET A 11 35.76 32.59 16.40
C MET A 11 35.37 31.58 15.33
N PHE A 12 35.49 31.94 14.04
CA PHE A 12 35.23 31.00 12.94
C PHE A 12 36.27 29.88 12.88
N GLN A 13 37.56 30.20 12.99
CA GLN A 13 38.63 29.19 13.05
C GLN A 13 38.43 28.21 14.20
N LYS A 14 38.04 28.73 15.38
CA LYS A 14 37.71 27.87 16.52
C LYS A 14 36.49 27.00 16.23
N ALA A 15 35.41 27.58 15.71
CA ALA A 15 34.19 26.84 15.41
C ALA A 15 34.43 25.73 14.37
N GLU A 16 35.25 25.99 13.35
CA GLU A 16 35.68 24.99 12.36
C GLU A 16 36.47 23.86 13.03
N SER A 17 37.48 24.20 13.84
CA SER A 17 38.26 23.18 14.57
C SER A 17 37.42 22.37 15.58
N ASP A 18 36.42 22.99 16.21
CA ASP A 18 35.50 22.31 17.12
C ASP A 18 34.62 21.31 16.34
N LEU A 19 34.14 21.67 15.14
CA LEU A 19 33.38 20.77 14.27
C LEU A 19 34.22 19.59 13.78
N ASP A 20 35.47 19.85 13.37
CA ASP A 20 36.42 18.80 12.96
C ASP A 20 36.66 17.80 14.10
N TYR A 21 36.85 18.32 15.32
CA TYR A 21 37.02 17.47 16.51
C TYR A 21 35.78 16.61 16.79
N ILE A 22 34.58 17.18 16.68
CA ILE A 22 33.32 16.45 16.85
C ILE A 22 33.20 15.36 15.79
N GLN A 23 33.48 15.67 14.52
CA GLN A 23 33.43 14.71 13.42
C GLN A 23 34.37 13.52 13.68
N HIS A 24 35.65 13.78 13.97
CA HIS A 24 36.62 12.71 14.20
C HIS A 24 36.28 11.86 15.42
N LYS A 25 35.77 12.47 16.50
CA LYS A 25 35.33 11.72 17.67
C LYS A 25 34.17 10.78 17.34
N LEU A 26 33.18 11.26 16.56
CA LEU A 26 32.05 10.43 16.12
C LEU A 26 32.49 9.30 15.19
N GLU A 27 33.35 9.58 14.21
CA GLU A 27 33.91 8.57 13.30
C GLU A 27 34.62 7.46 14.08
N PHE A 28 35.45 7.84 15.05
CA PHE A 28 36.15 6.89 15.91
C PHE A 28 35.18 6.04 16.75
N GLU A 29 34.19 6.67 17.38
CA GLU A 29 33.20 5.94 18.18
C GLU A 29 32.35 5.00 17.33
N ILE A 30 31.92 5.41 16.13
CA ILE A 30 31.16 4.56 15.21
C ILE A 30 31.99 3.35 14.78
N LEU A 31 33.24 3.56 14.37
CA LEU A 31 34.12 2.48 13.92
C LEU A 31 34.45 1.50 15.06
N LYS A 32 34.67 2.01 16.28
CA LYS A 32 34.94 1.19 17.46
C LYS A 32 33.76 0.31 17.86
N ASN A 33 32.53 0.79 17.67
CA ASN A 33 31.32 0.06 18.03
C ASN A 33 30.78 -0.82 16.90
N LEU A 34 31.43 -0.85 15.74
CA LEU A 34 30.98 -1.67 14.62
C LEU A 34 31.20 -3.17 14.95
N PRO A 35 30.20 -4.04 14.75
CA PRO A 35 30.39 -5.47 14.92
C PRO A 35 31.44 -5.99 13.92
N ASP A 36 32.21 -7.02 14.30
CA ASP A 36 33.22 -7.64 13.42
C ASP A 36 32.65 -8.18 12.10
N ASN A 37 31.34 -8.48 12.08
CA ASN A 37 30.59 -8.86 10.90
C ASN A 37 29.30 -8.03 10.82
N PRO A 38 29.33 -6.81 10.25
CA PRO A 38 28.13 -6.02 10.10
C PRO A 38 27.21 -6.69 9.07
N SER A 39 25.99 -7.04 9.48
CA SER A 39 25.01 -7.57 8.54
C SER A 39 24.61 -6.47 7.54
N ALA A 40 24.73 -6.76 6.25
CA ALA A 40 24.29 -5.85 5.19
C ALA A 40 22.78 -5.53 5.25
N GLU A 41 22.00 -6.31 6.01
CA GLU A 41 20.56 -6.10 6.20
C GLU A 41 20.21 -5.00 7.21
N GLU A 42 21.14 -4.63 8.08
CA GLU A 42 20.93 -3.56 9.09
C GLU A 42 21.30 -2.18 8.57
N ASN A 43 21.92 -2.10 7.38
CA ASN A 43 22.28 -0.83 6.77
C ASN A 43 21.01 -0.07 6.34
N PRO A 44 20.77 1.15 6.85
CA PRO A 44 19.55 1.90 6.57
C PRO A 44 19.41 2.31 5.10
N VAL A 45 20.52 2.52 4.37
CA VAL A 45 20.51 2.85 2.94
C VAL A 45 20.04 1.64 2.14
N THR A 46 20.63 0.46 2.39
CA THR A 46 20.21 -0.79 1.75
C THR A 46 18.75 -1.14 2.07
N LEU A 47 18.32 -0.91 3.32
CA LEU A 47 16.94 -1.15 3.74
C LEU A 47 15.95 -0.25 2.99
N LEU A 48 16.29 1.02 2.79
CA LEU A 48 15.46 1.97 2.06
C LEU A 48 15.31 1.58 0.58
N GLU A 49 16.38 1.08 -0.04
CA GLU A 49 16.35 0.53 -1.41
C GLU A 49 15.44 -0.69 -1.49
N LYS A 50 15.62 -1.67 -0.59
CA LYS A 50 14.78 -2.88 -0.52
C LYS A 50 13.30 -2.51 -0.31
N LEU A 51 13.01 -1.59 0.60
CA LEU A 51 11.64 -1.11 0.86
C LEU A 51 11.03 -0.47 -0.38
N SER A 52 11.80 0.34 -1.11
CA SER A 52 11.35 0.97 -2.35
C SER A 52 10.97 -0.05 -3.41
N VAL A 53 11.74 -1.12 -3.56
CA VAL A 53 11.42 -2.25 -4.46
C VAL A 53 10.13 -2.95 -4.04
N VAL A 54 9.99 -3.28 -2.75
CA VAL A 54 8.78 -3.94 -2.22
C VAL A 54 7.55 -3.07 -2.42
N LYS A 55 7.64 -1.77 -2.13
CA LYS A 55 6.56 -0.80 -2.32
C LYS A 55 6.14 -0.69 -3.78
N SER A 56 7.09 -0.67 -4.71
CA SER A 56 6.83 -0.66 -6.14
C SER A 56 6.09 -1.93 -6.59
N ARG A 57 6.59 -3.10 -6.17
CA ARG A 57 5.96 -4.39 -6.49
C ARG A 57 4.54 -4.49 -5.93
N TYR A 58 4.32 -4.05 -4.70
CA TYR A 58 2.99 -4.01 -4.09
C TYR A 58 2.01 -3.17 -4.91
N LYS A 59 2.40 -1.94 -5.28
CA LYS A 59 1.57 -1.06 -6.11
C LYS A 59 1.22 -1.70 -7.46
N MET A 60 2.19 -2.35 -8.10
CA MET A 60 1.96 -3.07 -9.35
C MET A 60 0.94 -4.21 -9.19
N LEU A 61 1.08 -5.02 -8.12
CA LEU A 61 0.14 -6.10 -7.82
C LEU A 61 -1.27 -5.57 -7.55
N CYS A 62 -1.40 -4.46 -6.81
CA CYS A 62 -2.69 -3.83 -6.58
C CYS A 62 -3.35 -3.40 -7.89
N ALA A 63 -2.62 -2.70 -8.76
CA ALA A 63 -3.15 -2.29 -10.06
C ALA A 63 -3.57 -3.48 -10.93
N GLN A 64 -2.77 -4.56 -10.96
CA GLN A 64 -3.12 -5.78 -11.68
C GLN A 64 -4.39 -6.44 -11.13
N LEU A 65 -4.53 -6.50 -9.80
CA LEU A 65 -5.71 -7.07 -9.16
C LEU A 65 -6.98 -6.27 -9.49
N GLU A 66 -6.86 -4.94 -9.52
CA GLU A 66 -7.99 -4.06 -9.87
C GLU A 66 -8.44 -4.25 -11.32
N GLU A 67 -7.51 -4.31 -12.27
CA GLU A 67 -7.84 -4.57 -13.67
C GLU A 67 -8.46 -5.97 -13.84
N ILE A 68 -7.87 -7.02 -13.25
CA ILE A 68 -8.44 -8.38 -13.31
C ILE A 68 -9.85 -8.41 -12.71
N SER A 69 -10.07 -7.77 -11.55
CA SER A 69 -11.38 -7.73 -10.92
C SER A 69 -12.42 -7.00 -11.77
N LYS A 70 -12.01 -5.94 -12.46
CA LYS A 70 -12.85 -5.20 -13.41
C LYS A 70 -13.20 -6.08 -14.62
N GLU A 71 -12.21 -6.68 -15.27
CA GLU A 71 -12.41 -7.58 -16.42
C GLU A 71 -13.30 -8.78 -16.05
N GLN A 72 -13.10 -9.39 -14.89
CA GLN A 72 -13.94 -10.49 -14.41
C GLN A 72 -15.40 -10.06 -14.24
N ARG A 73 -15.64 -8.86 -13.70
CA ARG A 73 -16.98 -8.32 -13.51
C ARG A 73 -17.67 -8.04 -14.85
N GLU A 74 -16.94 -7.42 -15.77
CA GLU A 74 -17.42 -7.11 -17.12
C GLU A 74 -17.72 -8.39 -17.90
N SER A 75 -16.83 -9.38 -17.84
CA SER A 75 -17.02 -10.70 -18.44
C SER A 75 -18.24 -11.42 -17.88
N MET A 76 -18.40 -11.47 -16.56
CA MET A 76 -19.56 -12.08 -15.92
C MET A 76 -20.87 -11.38 -16.30
N SER A 77 -20.85 -10.04 -16.36
CA SER A 77 -22.00 -9.26 -16.81
C SER A 77 -22.36 -9.56 -18.27
N CYS A 78 -21.36 -9.71 -19.14
CA CYS A 78 -21.57 -10.06 -20.54
C CYS A 78 -22.16 -11.47 -20.71
N ILE A 79 -21.63 -12.44 -19.97
CA ILE A 79 -22.15 -13.82 -19.93
C ILE A 79 -23.62 -13.81 -19.50
N HIS A 80 -23.94 -13.09 -18.41
CA HIS A 80 -25.32 -12.98 -17.92
C HIS A 80 -26.25 -12.41 -18.97
N ALA A 81 -25.89 -11.27 -19.58
CA ALA A 81 -26.70 -10.64 -20.62
C ALA A 81 -26.89 -11.53 -21.85
N THR A 82 -25.85 -12.24 -22.27
CA THR A 82 -25.90 -13.16 -23.42
C THR A 82 -26.82 -14.34 -23.15
N LEU A 83 -26.72 -14.93 -21.95
CA LEU A 83 -27.56 -16.04 -21.54
C LEU A 83 -29.03 -15.62 -21.44
N GLU A 84 -29.31 -14.46 -20.84
CA GLU A 84 -30.67 -13.91 -20.74
C GLU A 84 -31.29 -13.66 -22.12
N ASN A 85 -30.52 -13.05 -23.04
CA ASN A 85 -30.99 -12.82 -24.42
C ASN A 85 -31.24 -14.13 -25.17
N THR A 86 -30.35 -15.11 -25.03
CA THR A 86 -30.51 -16.43 -25.66
C THR A 86 -31.75 -17.14 -25.14
N MET A 87 -31.98 -17.10 -23.82
CA MET A 87 -33.17 -17.69 -23.21
C MET A 87 -34.46 -17.02 -23.72
N LYS A 88 -34.49 -15.68 -23.80
CA LYS A 88 -35.63 -14.94 -24.38
C LYS A 88 -35.88 -15.32 -25.83
N MET A 89 -34.83 -15.48 -26.63
CA MET A 89 -34.94 -15.87 -28.03
C MET A 89 -35.47 -17.31 -28.20
N VAL A 90 -34.95 -18.26 -27.43
CA VAL A 90 -35.43 -19.65 -27.42
C VAL A 90 -36.91 -19.73 -27.03
N GLN A 91 -37.31 -19.01 -25.98
CA GLN A 91 -38.72 -18.95 -25.56
C GLN A 91 -39.62 -18.33 -26.64
N ALA A 92 -39.15 -17.32 -27.37
CA ALA A 92 -39.91 -16.75 -28.48
C ALA A 92 -40.12 -17.77 -29.61
N LEU A 93 -39.06 -18.50 -29.99
CA LEU A 93 -39.12 -19.54 -31.02
C LEU A 93 -40.04 -20.70 -30.62
N GLN A 94 -39.98 -21.15 -29.36
CA GLN A 94 -40.86 -22.20 -28.84
C GLN A 94 -42.33 -21.79 -28.92
N ARG A 95 -42.66 -20.55 -28.54
CA ARG A 95 -44.02 -20.00 -28.67
C ARG A 95 -44.48 -19.92 -30.12
N HIS A 96 -43.58 -19.59 -31.06
CA HIS A 96 -43.93 -19.55 -32.49
C HIS A 96 -44.15 -20.93 -33.10
N ALA A 97 -43.54 -21.97 -32.54
CA ALA A 97 -43.66 -23.34 -33.02
C ALA A 97 -44.76 -24.15 -32.32
N ASP A 98 -45.56 -23.52 -31.44
CA ASP A 98 -46.58 -24.15 -30.58
C ASP A 98 -46.02 -25.33 -29.73
N LEU A 99 -44.75 -25.26 -29.34
CA LEU A 99 -44.19 -26.21 -28.37
C LEU A 99 -44.57 -25.79 -26.95
N GLU A 100 -45.00 -26.75 -26.14
CA GLU A 100 -45.24 -26.55 -24.70
C GLU A 100 -43.95 -26.09 -24.00
N LEU A 101 -44.04 -24.98 -23.26
CA LEU A 101 -42.95 -24.46 -22.44
C LEU A 101 -42.87 -25.24 -21.13
N SER A 102 -41.98 -26.23 -21.06
CA SER A 102 -41.65 -26.85 -19.78
C SER A 102 -40.96 -25.81 -18.87
N PRO A 103 -41.33 -25.72 -17.59
CA PRO A 103 -40.61 -24.91 -16.62
C PRO A 103 -39.16 -25.41 -16.49
N LEU A 104 -38.27 -24.50 -16.09
CA LEU A 104 -36.88 -24.86 -15.78
C LEU A 104 -36.85 -25.95 -14.71
N SER A 105 -35.98 -26.93 -14.91
CA SER A 105 -35.66 -27.93 -13.90
C SER A 105 -35.02 -27.27 -12.67
N GLU A 106 -35.07 -27.97 -11.54
CA GLU A 106 -34.47 -27.50 -10.28
C GLU A 106 -32.97 -27.19 -10.44
N GLU A 107 -32.26 -27.98 -11.25
CA GLU A 107 -30.84 -27.79 -11.54
C GLU A 107 -30.60 -26.49 -12.34
N GLU A 108 -31.40 -26.24 -13.38
CA GLU A 108 -31.30 -25.02 -14.18
C GLU A 108 -31.66 -23.78 -13.37
N GLN A 109 -32.66 -23.89 -12.47
CA GLN A 109 -33.05 -22.79 -11.60
C GLN A 109 -31.97 -22.49 -10.54
N ALA A 110 -31.32 -23.52 -10.00
CA ALA A 110 -30.17 -23.35 -9.11
C ALA A 110 -28.97 -22.72 -9.85
N ALA A 111 -28.69 -23.14 -11.08
CA ALA A 111 -27.64 -22.56 -11.90
C ALA A 111 -27.88 -21.07 -12.18
N ALA A 112 -29.12 -20.69 -12.52
CA ALA A 112 -29.50 -19.29 -12.73
C ALA A 112 -29.30 -18.43 -11.47
N GLN A 113 -29.66 -18.95 -10.29
CA GLN A 113 -29.44 -18.26 -9.01
C GLN A 113 -27.96 -18.09 -8.69
N GLN A 114 -27.12 -19.10 -8.96
CA GLN A 114 -25.68 -18.99 -8.74
C GLN A 114 -25.01 -17.96 -9.64
N LEU A 115 -25.51 -17.79 -10.87
CA LEU A 115 -25.05 -16.76 -11.79
C LEU A 115 -25.45 -15.35 -11.33
N ALA A 116 -26.64 -15.20 -10.71
CA ALA A 116 -27.11 -13.92 -10.18
C ALA A 116 -26.43 -13.49 -8.86
N CYS A 117 -25.97 -14.42 -8.03
CA CYS A 117 -25.50 -14.12 -6.66
C CYS A 117 -23.98 -13.84 -6.52
N LYS A 118 -23.15 -14.03 -7.56
CA LYS A 118 -21.67 -13.93 -7.45
C LYS A 118 -21.09 -12.51 -7.62
N THR A 119 -21.89 -11.45 -7.52
CA THR A 119 -21.35 -10.08 -7.44
C THR A 119 -20.63 -9.90 -6.10
N VAL A 120 -19.34 -10.20 -6.06
CA VAL A 120 -18.46 -10.10 -4.89
C VAL A 120 -18.65 -8.72 -4.23
N LYS A 121 -19.20 -8.71 -3.01
CA LYS A 121 -19.13 -7.57 -2.11
C LYS A 121 -17.66 -7.36 -1.76
N ARG A 122 -17.05 -6.32 -2.32
CA ARG A 122 -15.70 -5.88 -1.98
C ARG A 122 -15.71 -5.41 -0.53
N THR A 123 -14.99 -6.09 0.34
CA THR A 123 -14.48 -5.49 1.58
C THR A 123 -13.36 -4.56 1.14
N ASP A 124 -13.55 -3.26 1.35
CA ASP A 124 -12.51 -2.28 1.08
C ASP A 124 -11.26 -2.59 1.93
N PRO A 125 -10.05 -2.50 1.37
CA PRO A 125 -8.84 -2.56 2.19
C PRO A 125 -8.82 -1.37 3.16
N PRO A 126 -8.35 -1.54 4.41
CA PRO A 126 -8.23 -0.42 5.34
C PRO A 126 -7.35 0.66 4.70
N LEU A 127 -7.87 1.88 4.61
CA LEU A 127 -7.07 3.06 4.34
C LEU A 127 -6.07 3.19 5.49
N GLU A 128 -4.79 2.92 5.22
CA GLU A 128 -3.73 3.31 6.15
C GLU A 128 -3.69 4.83 6.21
N GLU A 129 -4.25 5.38 7.29
CA GLU A 129 -4.01 6.77 7.68
C GLU A 129 -2.51 6.96 7.96
N PRO A 130 -1.89 8.05 7.49
CA PRO A 130 -0.52 8.36 7.86
C PRO A 130 -0.51 8.80 9.33
N LEU A 131 -0.06 7.91 10.22
CA LEU A 131 0.25 8.26 11.62
C LEU A 131 1.50 9.15 11.65
N CYS A 132 1.29 10.44 11.37
CA CYS A 132 2.18 11.51 11.77
C CYS A 132 1.38 12.40 12.74
N SER A 133 1.49 12.10 14.03
CA SER A 133 1.15 13.05 15.09
C SER A 133 2.10 12.80 16.25
N VAL A 134 3.13 13.64 16.30
CA VAL A 134 3.99 13.87 17.45
C VAL A 134 3.09 14.09 18.67
N SER A 135 3.12 13.17 19.62
CA SER A 135 2.51 13.37 20.94
C SER A 135 3.56 13.93 21.89
N THR A 136 3.53 15.24 22.09
CA THR A 136 4.21 15.92 23.20
C THR A 136 3.63 15.42 24.52
N VAL A 137 4.44 14.74 25.33
CA VAL A 137 4.09 14.37 26.72
C VAL A 137 4.09 15.64 27.59
N PRO A 138 3.04 15.95 28.37
CA PRO A 138 3.10 17.00 29.37
C PRO A 138 3.82 16.51 30.63
N ILE A 139 4.75 17.32 31.12
CA ILE A 139 5.42 17.18 32.42
C ILE A 139 4.37 17.33 33.54
N PRO A 140 4.28 16.42 34.52
CA PRO A 140 3.45 16.64 35.69
C PRO A 140 4.16 17.57 36.68
N ASP A 141 3.53 18.72 36.92
CA ASP A 141 3.81 19.62 38.04
C ASP A 141 3.28 18.96 39.33
N GLY A 142 4.19 18.68 40.27
CA GLY A 142 3.92 17.96 41.51
C GLY A 142 4.34 18.79 42.71
N GLY A 143 3.55 19.83 43.00
CA GLY A 143 3.65 20.61 44.22
C GLY A 143 3.09 19.88 45.44
N LYS A 144 3.94 19.75 46.47
CA LYS A 144 3.70 19.82 47.92
C LYS A 144 2.42 19.19 48.50
N CYS A 145 2.63 18.14 49.30
CA CYS A 145 2.23 18.06 50.70
C CYS A 145 3.43 17.57 51.51
#